data_AF-A0AAJ3MFL9-F1
#
_entry.id   AF-A0AAJ3MFL9-F1
#
_cell.length_a   1.000
_cell.length_b   1.000
_cell.length_c   1.000
_cell.angle_alpha   90.00
_cell.angle_beta   90.00
_cell.angle_gamma   90.00
#
_symmetry.space_group_name_H-M   'P 1'
#
loop_
_entity.id
_entity.type
_entity.pdbx_description
1 polymer ?
#
loop_
_entity_poly.entity_id
_entity_poly.type
_entity_poly.pdbx_seq_one_letter_code
_entity_poly.pdbx_strand_id
1 'polypeptide(L)'
;MSQYHPLTTEEAIEFVKNIPGFFSQEAHLECREIGDGNLNLVFHITDSESNKSIIAKQALPYVKIVGESWPLSLDRARIEREALQQEHYICPELVPAVLAYDDELALTVMEDLSSHTIMRKGLIEGNTYPYFANHIGEFLARTLFFTSDLGMNQQDKKDLVKRFINPDLCKITEDLILDEPYRFSDNNNYGAYIEDEAEALRTDQVLHLEVALLREKFLTRTEALLHGDLHTGSIFVTTESTKVIDPEFAYYGPMGFDIGAVIANLLLNYAAQPGWTSGEKALKERRDWVLETAIQVWEQFERRFRKLWDEHVTDHMARTAGYQDLYLQKVLQDTIGFAGCKVIRRIISLSHVADIDTIADPAIKEAAERLALSIGKSLVLRNRELHSIRELGDIVRTATAAQTKGA
;
A
#
# COMPACT_ATOMS: atom_id res chain seq x y z
N MET A 1 -11.19 32.43 13.36
CA MET A 1 -10.22 31.60 14.11
C MET A 1 -10.42 30.19 13.61
N SER A 2 -9.35 29.48 13.28
CA SER A 2 -9.46 28.07 12.83
C SER A 2 -10.14 27.26 13.94
N GLN A 3 -11.18 26.49 13.58
CA GLN A 3 -11.88 25.61 14.52
C GLN A 3 -11.05 24.36 14.86
N TYR A 4 -10.05 24.04 14.02
CA TYR A 4 -9.19 22.88 14.20
C TYR A 4 -8.49 22.82 15.57
N HIS A 5 -8.60 21.67 16.23
CA HIS A 5 -7.81 21.24 17.38
C HIS A 5 -7.77 19.70 17.40
N PRO A 6 -6.70 19.07 17.94
CA PRO A 6 -6.70 17.63 18.20
C PRO A 6 -7.80 17.28 19.21
N LEU A 7 -8.65 16.31 18.88
CA LEU A 7 -9.78 15.93 19.72
C LEU A 7 -9.31 15.17 20.97
N THR A 8 -10.03 15.36 22.08
CA THR A 8 -9.99 14.42 23.21
C THR A 8 -10.91 13.22 22.98
N THR A 9 -10.80 12.21 23.85
CA THR A 9 -11.71 11.05 23.85
C THR A 9 -13.17 11.46 24.07
N GLU A 10 -13.41 12.49 24.87
CA GLU A 10 -14.76 13.03 25.16
C GLU A 10 -15.34 13.75 23.95
N GLU A 11 -14.54 14.57 23.26
CA GLU A 11 -14.97 15.29 22.05
C GLU A 11 -15.25 14.31 20.90
N ALA A 12 -14.45 13.25 20.75
CA ALA A 12 -14.71 12.19 19.79
C ALA A 12 -16.04 11.46 20.07
N ILE A 13 -16.34 11.18 21.34
CA ILE A 13 -17.64 10.61 21.75
C ILE A 13 -18.78 11.56 21.40
N GLU A 14 -18.65 12.85 21.71
CA GLU A 14 -19.68 13.86 21.43
C GLU A 14 -19.97 13.96 19.93
N PHE A 15 -18.94 13.99 19.10
CA PHE A 15 -19.09 14.01 17.64
C PHE A 15 -19.88 12.79 17.15
N VAL A 16 -19.47 11.59 17.58
CA VAL A 16 -20.07 10.33 17.13
C VAL A 16 -21.51 10.13 17.62
N LYS A 17 -21.86 10.62 18.82
CA LYS A 17 -23.24 10.60 19.33
C LYS A 17 -24.22 11.38 18.46
N ASN A 18 -23.73 12.40 17.76
CA ASN A 18 -24.53 13.23 16.87
C ASN A 18 -24.74 12.61 15.47
N ILE A 19 -24.12 11.46 15.17
CA ILE A 19 -24.33 10.75 13.89
C ILE A 19 -25.72 10.12 13.87
N PRO A 20 -26.64 10.56 12.99
CA PRO A 20 -28.03 10.12 13.03
C PRO A 20 -28.16 8.61 12.79
N GLY A 21 -28.86 7.93 13.71
CA GLY A 21 -29.23 6.52 13.55
C GLY A 21 -28.11 5.51 13.77
N PHE A 22 -26.89 5.93 14.12
CA PHE A 22 -25.81 4.98 14.41
C PHE A 22 -25.86 4.45 15.85
N PHE A 23 -25.83 5.35 16.84
CA PHE A 23 -26.04 5.02 18.26
C PHE A 23 -27.37 5.57 18.76
N SER A 24 -27.92 4.96 19.83
CA SER A 24 -29.05 5.57 20.54
C SER A 24 -28.58 6.80 21.31
N GLN A 25 -29.49 7.75 21.56
CA GLN A 25 -29.16 8.94 22.38
C GLN A 25 -28.81 8.60 23.83
N GLU A 26 -29.26 7.43 24.30
CA GLU A 26 -28.99 6.90 25.64
C GLU A 26 -27.74 5.99 25.67
N ALA A 27 -27.05 5.81 24.53
CA ALA A 27 -25.91 4.89 24.45
C ALA A 27 -24.76 5.28 25.40
N HIS A 28 -24.21 4.25 26.04
CA HIS A 28 -23.10 4.38 26.98
C HIS A 28 -21.78 4.10 26.25
N LEU A 29 -21.24 5.16 25.63
CA LEU A 29 -20.04 5.07 24.80
C LEU A 29 -18.75 5.17 25.63
N GLU A 30 -17.83 4.24 25.36
CA GLU A 30 -16.45 4.30 25.79
C GLU A 30 -15.55 4.59 24.58
N CYS A 31 -14.48 5.37 24.79
CA CYS A 31 -13.54 5.72 23.73
C CYS A 31 -12.11 5.44 24.17
N ARG A 32 -11.33 4.86 23.24
CA ARG A 32 -9.88 4.62 23.40
C ARG A 32 -9.16 5.11 22.15
N GLU A 33 -8.07 5.84 22.32
CA GLU A 33 -7.15 6.11 21.20
C GLU A 33 -6.28 4.86 20.99
N ILE A 34 -6.31 4.31 19.78
CA ILE A 34 -5.69 3.04 19.40
C ILE A 34 -4.70 3.18 18.25
N GLY A 35 -4.40 4.40 17.81
CA GLY A 35 -3.55 4.66 16.65
C GLY A 35 -2.09 4.32 16.92
N ASP A 36 -1.67 3.14 16.48
CA ASP A 36 -0.27 2.70 16.39
C ASP A 36 0.45 3.24 15.13
N GLY A 37 -0.30 3.92 14.25
CA GLY A 37 0.18 4.49 12.99
C GLY A 37 1.00 5.77 13.10
N ASN A 38 1.69 6.10 12.01
CA ASN A 38 2.74 7.13 11.98
C ASN A 38 2.25 8.58 11.86
N LEU A 39 0.97 8.80 11.52
CA LEU A 39 0.48 10.09 11.01
C LEU A 39 -0.74 10.66 11.74
N ASN A 40 -1.65 9.83 12.24
CA ASN A 40 -3.00 10.24 12.60
C ASN A 40 -3.41 9.72 14.00
N LEU A 41 -4.40 10.37 14.62
CA LEU A 41 -5.10 9.86 15.80
C LEU A 41 -6.21 8.92 15.34
N VAL A 42 -6.39 7.78 16.03
CA VAL A 42 -7.46 6.83 15.73
C VAL A 42 -8.22 6.51 17.01
N PHE A 43 -9.46 6.94 17.09
CA PHE A 43 -10.36 6.70 18.21
C PHE A 43 -11.26 5.49 17.91
N HIS A 44 -11.26 4.52 18.80
CA HIS A 44 -12.22 3.42 18.84
C HIS A 44 -13.31 3.74 19.84
N ILE A 45 -14.52 3.98 19.34
CA ILE A 45 -15.70 4.29 20.15
C ILE A 45 -16.63 3.08 20.14
N THR A 46 -16.94 2.55 21.32
CA THR A 46 -17.80 1.36 21.49
C THR A 46 -18.93 1.65 22.45
N ASP A 47 -20.14 1.22 22.11
CA ASP A 47 -21.26 1.17 23.06
C ASP A 47 -21.12 -0.05 23.97
N SER A 48 -20.96 0.20 25.27
CA SER A 48 -20.74 -0.81 26.30
C SER A 48 -21.89 -1.82 26.45
N GLU A 49 -23.12 -1.46 26.04
CA GLU A 49 -24.27 -2.36 26.13
C GLU A 49 -24.42 -3.26 24.90
N SER A 50 -24.37 -2.68 23.70
CA SER A 50 -24.60 -3.41 22.45
C SER A 50 -23.33 -4.02 21.84
N ASN A 51 -22.14 -3.62 22.30
CA ASN A 51 -20.84 -3.85 21.65
C ASN A 51 -20.74 -3.33 20.22
N LYS A 52 -21.68 -2.47 19.78
CA LYS A 52 -21.57 -1.77 18.49
C LYS A 52 -20.47 -0.73 18.57
N SER A 53 -19.65 -0.64 17.54
CA SER A 53 -18.46 0.22 17.53
C SER A 53 -18.27 0.95 16.21
N ILE A 54 -17.46 2.01 16.26
CA ILE A 54 -17.13 2.89 15.14
C ILE A 54 -15.73 3.46 15.32
N ILE A 55 -15.08 3.82 14.21
CA ILE A 55 -13.75 4.42 14.22
C ILE A 55 -13.85 5.89 13.82
N ALA A 56 -13.19 6.77 14.57
CA ALA A 56 -12.96 8.16 14.18
C ALA A 56 -11.45 8.40 14.00
N LYS A 57 -11.04 8.80 12.80
CA LYS A 57 -9.64 9.09 12.46
C LYS A 57 -9.47 10.58 12.24
N GLN A 58 -8.49 11.18 12.92
CA GLN A 58 -8.19 12.61 12.80
C GLN A 58 -6.74 12.84 12.37
N ALA A 59 -6.56 13.67 11.34
CA ALA A 59 -5.24 14.10 10.91
C ALA A 59 -4.64 15.17 11.85
N LEU A 60 -3.33 15.07 12.10
CA LEU A 60 -2.53 16.09 12.78
C LEU A 60 -1.80 16.99 11.77
N PRO A 61 -1.47 18.26 12.09
CA PRO A 61 -0.80 19.17 11.14
C PRO A 61 0.70 18.85 10.95
N TYR A 62 1.14 17.67 11.38
CA TYR A 62 2.52 17.17 11.34
C TYR A 62 2.52 15.63 11.32
N VAL A 63 3.68 15.04 11.03
CA VAL A 63 3.90 13.59 11.10
C VAL A 63 3.98 13.14 12.57
N LYS A 64 3.01 12.36 13.08
CA LYS A 64 2.89 11.96 14.50
C LYS A 64 4.18 11.40 15.10
N ILE A 65 4.92 10.56 14.37
CA ILE A 65 6.16 9.93 14.87
C ILE A 65 7.39 10.85 14.90
N VAL A 66 7.40 11.91 14.07
CA VAL A 66 8.52 12.87 14.02
C VAL A 66 8.21 14.10 14.88
N GLY A 67 6.92 14.44 15.00
CA GLY A 67 6.43 15.63 15.70
C GLY A 67 6.38 16.86 14.81
N GLU A 68 6.19 18.02 15.43
CA GLU A 68 5.98 19.32 14.77
C GLU A 68 7.12 19.77 13.85
N SER A 69 8.30 19.14 13.94
CA SER A 69 9.44 19.40 13.07
C SER A 69 9.22 18.94 11.62
N TRP A 70 8.20 18.11 11.36
CA TRP A 70 7.78 17.72 10.02
C TRP A 70 6.30 18.08 9.78
N PRO A 71 6.01 19.33 9.36
CA PRO A 71 4.65 19.77 9.05
C PRO A 71 4.04 18.95 7.91
N LEU A 72 2.73 18.71 7.99
CA LEU A 72 1.99 17.97 6.98
C LEU A 72 0.57 18.51 6.84
N SER A 73 0.14 18.78 5.60
CA SER A 73 -1.19 19.33 5.34
C SER A 73 -2.32 18.47 5.90
N LEU A 74 -3.30 19.12 6.53
CA LEU A 74 -4.55 18.50 6.98
C LEU A 74 -5.47 18.10 5.82
N ASP A 75 -5.26 18.66 4.61
CA ASP A 75 -6.05 18.34 3.41
C ASP A 75 -5.97 16.84 3.04
N ARG A 76 -4.94 16.14 3.51
CA ARG A 76 -4.84 14.68 3.35
C ARG A 76 -6.02 13.92 3.96
N ALA A 77 -6.66 14.45 5.00
CA ALA A 77 -7.87 13.85 5.57
C ALA A 77 -9.05 13.93 4.58
N ARG A 78 -9.19 15.05 3.85
CA ARG A 78 -10.16 15.18 2.77
C ARG A 78 -9.86 14.19 1.65
N ILE A 79 -8.58 14.07 1.26
CA ILE A 79 -8.14 13.13 0.23
C ILE A 79 -8.45 11.69 0.62
N GLU A 80 -8.07 11.27 1.84
CA GLU A 80 -8.36 9.94 2.37
C GLU A 80 -9.88 9.66 2.35
N ARG A 81 -10.68 10.59 2.87
CA ARG A 81 -12.15 10.49 2.86
C ARG A 81 -12.70 10.31 1.45
N GLU A 82 -12.32 11.19 0.52
CA GLU A 82 -12.84 11.17 -0.85
C GLU A 82 -12.40 9.92 -1.61
N ALA A 83 -11.16 9.46 -1.38
CA ALA A 83 -10.68 8.19 -1.92
C ALA A 83 -11.46 7.01 -1.34
N LEU A 84 -11.62 6.90 -0.02
CA LEU A 84 -12.42 5.84 0.62
C LEU A 84 -13.87 5.82 0.10
N GLN A 85 -14.50 6.98 -0.06
CA GLN A 85 -15.85 7.07 -0.60
C GLN A 85 -15.92 6.60 -2.06
N GLN A 86 -14.95 6.98 -2.89
CA GLN A 86 -14.85 6.54 -4.28
C GLN A 86 -14.59 5.02 -4.37
N GLU A 87 -13.65 4.51 -3.59
CA GLU A 87 -13.30 3.09 -3.55
C GLU A 87 -14.45 2.25 -3.01
N HIS A 88 -15.13 2.68 -1.96
CA HIS A 88 -16.31 2.00 -1.40
C HIS A 88 -17.49 2.03 -2.38
N TYR A 89 -17.69 3.11 -3.13
CA TYR A 89 -18.70 3.14 -4.21
C TYR A 89 -18.41 2.08 -5.29
N ILE A 90 -17.13 1.87 -5.63
CA ILE A 90 -16.70 0.91 -6.65
C ILE A 90 -16.68 -0.54 -6.13
N CYS A 91 -16.28 -0.73 -4.86
CA CYS A 91 -16.00 -2.00 -4.20
C CYS A 91 -16.49 -2.01 -2.72
N PRO A 92 -17.80 -1.94 -2.46
CA PRO A 92 -18.33 -1.74 -1.10
C PRO A 92 -17.95 -2.85 -0.11
N GLU A 93 -17.81 -4.08 -0.60
CA GLU A 93 -17.42 -5.22 0.23
C GLU A 93 -15.93 -5.17 0.66
N LEU A 94 -15.09 -4.40 -0.04
CA LEU A 94 -13.63 -4.40 0.12
C LEU A 94 -13.07 -3.15 0.79
N VAL A 95 -13.91 -2.19 1.17
CA VAL A 95 -13.49 -0.89 1.72
C VAL A 95 -14.46 -0.53 2.85
N PRO A 96 -14.01 0.00 4.01
CA PRO A 96 -14.91 0.42 5.07
C PRO A 96 -15.83 1.56 4.60
N ALA A 97 -17.07 1.55 5.06
CA ALA A 97 -17.98 2.66 4.80
C ALA A 97 -17.56 3.93 5.57
N VAL A 98 -17.54 5.08 4.91
CA VAL A 98 -17.44 6.40 5.57
C VAL A 98 -18.84 6.80 6.04
N LEU A 99 -18.97 7.09 7.34
CA LEU A 99 -20.25 7.30 8.02
C LEU A 99 -20.51 8.78 8.32
N ALA A 100 -19.46 9.54 8.66
CA ALA A 100 -19.52 10.98 8.87
C ALA A 100 -18.11 11.60 8.70
N TYR A 101 -18.03 12.91 8.60
CA TYR A 101 -16.75 13.63 8.53
C TYR A 101 -16.93 15.11 8.91
N ASP A 102 -15.81 15.77 9.20
CA ASP A 102 -15.71 17.22 9.38
C ASP A 102 -14.38 17.70 8.77
N ASP A 103 -14.47 18.45 7.67
CA ASP A 103 -13.30 18.93 6.94
C ASP A 103 -12.53 20.01 7.73
N GLU A 104 -13.17 20.78 8.63
CA GLU A 104 -12.47 21.78 9.46
C GLU A 104 -11.68 21.12 10.59
N LEU A 105 -12.19 20.01 11.13
CA LEU A 105 -11.49 19.19 12.13
C LEU A 105 -10.54 18.16 11.54
N ALA A 106 -10.51 18.00 10.21
CA ALA A 106 -9.79 16.95 9.50
C ALA A 106 -10.11 15.55 10.05
N LEU A 107 -11.40 15.31 10.30
CA LEU A 107 -11.95 14.13 10.97
C LEU A 107 -12.75 13.29 9.98
N THR A 108 -12.48 11.99 9.92
CA THR A 108 -13.29 11.01 9.19
C THR A 108 -13.78 9.92 10.14
N VAL A 109 -15.08 9.65 10.14
CA VAL A 109 -15.71 8.58 10.91
C VAL A 109 -16.12 7.45 9.95
N MET A 110 -15.73 6.23 10.26
CA MET A 110 -15.89 5.06 9.38
C MET A 110 -16.20 3.76 10.13
N GLU A 111 -16.61 2.74 9.37
CA GLU A 111 -16.85 1.38 9.84
C GLU A 111 -15.68 0.84 10.70
N ASP A 112 -16.02 0.20 11.82
CA ASP A 112 -15.03 -0.49 12.65
C ASP A 112 -14.69 -1.87 12.08
N LEU A 113 -13.40 -2.12 11.88
CA LEU A 113 -12.84 -3.37 11.37
C LEU A 113 -12.07 -4.16 12.44
N SER A 114 -12.35 -3.93 13.73
CA SER A 114 -11.70 -4.62 14.86
C SER A 114 -11.87 -6.15 14.85
N SER A 115 -12.79 -6.69 14.05
CA SER A 115 -12.92 -8.14 13.79
C SER A 115 -11.83 -8.71 12.87
N HIS A 116 -11.07 -7.85 12.19
CA HIS A 116 -10.04 -8.21 11.23
C HIS A 116 -8.65 -8.00 11.82
N THR A 117 -7.67 -8.70 11.25
CA THR A 117 -6.25 -8.50 11.57
C THR A 117 -5.57 -7.77 10.41
N ILE A 118 -4.62 -6.87 10.70
CA ILE A 118 -3.77 -6.28 9.66
C ILE A 118 -3.00 -7.40 8.94
N MET A 119 -3.07 -7.45 7.61
CA MET A 119 -2.51 -8.51 6.77
C MET A 119 -1.03 -8.76 7.06
N ARG A 120 -0.25 -7.70 7.27
CA ARG A 120 1.17 -7.82 7.68
C ARG A 120 1.35 -8.67 8.94
N LYS A 121 0.61 -8.35 10.01
CA LYS A 121 0.65 -9.10 11.26
C LYS A 121 0.23 -10.55 11.04
N GLY A 122 -0.85 -10.76 10.30
CA GLY A 122 -1.33 -12.09 9.94
C GLY A 122 -0.29 -12.95 9.21
N LEU A 123 0.45 -12.35 8.27
CA LEU A 123 1.52 -13.02 7.53
C LEU A 123 2.71 -13.41 8.42
N ILE A 124 3.11 -12.53 9.35
CA ILE A 124 4.17 -12.77 10.34
C ILE A 124 3.79 -13.91 11.29
N GLU A 125 2.52 -13.95 11.70
CA GLU A 125 1.96 -15.03 12.55
C GLU A 125 1.81 -16.38 11.81
N GLY A 126 2.17 -16.45 10.53
CA GLY A 126 2.13 -17.69 9.74
C GLY A 126 0.76 -18.00 9.13
N ASN A 127 -0.23 -17.10 9.23
CA ASN A 127 -1.56 -17.32 8.69
C ASN A 127 -1.57 -17.34 7.16
N THR A 128 -2.57 -18.01 6.57
CA THR A 128 -2.85 -17.99 5.13
C THR A 128 -4.24 -17.43 4.88
N TYR A 129 -4.40 -16.73 3.75
CA TYR A 129 -5.63 -16.03 3.39
C TYR A 129 -6.05 -16.43 1.97
N PRO A 130 -6.79 -17.54 1.79
CA PRO A 130 -7.04 -18.15 0.48
C PRO A 130 -7.74 -17.23 -0.54
N TYR A 131 -8.58 -16.30 -0.07
CA TYR A 131 -9.31 -15.38 -0.93
C TYR A 131 -8.58 -14.05 -1.19
N PHE A 132 -7.44 -13.81 -0.53
CA PHE A 132 -6.75 -12.52 -0.59
C PHE A 132 -6.42 -12.09 -2.02
N ALA A 133 -5.77 -12.96 -2.81
CA ALA A 133 -5.40 -12.63 -4.18
C ALA A 133 -6.63 -12.30 -5.06
N ASN A 134 -7.75 -13.00 -4.85
CA ASN A 134 -8.99 -12.73 -5.55
C ASN A 134 -9.59 -11.38 -5.15
N HIS A 135 -9.68 -11.08 -3.86
CA HIS A 135 -10.25 -9.83 -3.36
C HIS A 135 -9.39 -8.63 -3.74
N ILE A 136 -8.08 -8.68 -3.52
CA ILE A 136 -7.21 -7.54 -3.81
C ILE A 136 -7.03 -7.33 -5.31
N GLY A 137 -7.01 -8.41 -6.12
CA GLY A 137 -7.02 -8.31 -7.57
C GLY A 137 -8.33 -7.70 -8.10
N GLU A 138 -9.47 -7.97 -7.47
CA GLU A 138 -10.73 -7.32 -7.77
C GLU A 138 -10.74 -5.84 -7.39
N PHE A 139 -10.28 -5.49 -6.18
CA PHE A 139 -10.11 -4.11 -5.75
C PHE A 139 -9.29 -3.33 -6.77
N LEU A 140 -8.04 -3.79 -7.04
CA LEU A 140 -7.12 -3.15 -7.98
C LEU A 140 -7.72 -3.04 -9.38
N ALA A 141 -8.34 -4.10 -9.91
CA ALA A 141 -8.88 -4.05 -11.26
C ALA A 141 -10.01 -3.02 -11.37
N ARG A 142 -10.93 -2.98 -10.39
CA ARG A 142 -12.10 -2.10 -10.44
C ARG A 142 -11.71 -0.64 -10.15
N THR A 143 -10.97 -0.38 -9.09
CA THR A 143 -10.61 1.00 -8.71
C THR A 143 -9.73 1.65 -9.77
N LEU A 144 -8.71 0.95 -10.27
CA LEU A 144 -7.84 1.50 -11.32
C LEU A 144 -8.57 1.65 -12.66
N PHE A 145 -9.45 0.70 -13.04
CA PHE A 145 -10.18 0.81 -14.30
C PHE A 145 -11.18 1.97 -14.28
N PHE A 146 -12.08 2.00 -13.30
CA PHE A 146 -13.18 2.97 -13.25
C PHE A 146 -12.76 4.39 -12.88
N THR A 147 -11.48 4.60 -12.52
CA THR A 147 -10.89 5.93 -12.33
C THR A 147 -9.87 6.30 -13.41
N SER A 148 -9.77 5.50 -14.48
CA SER A 148 -8.89 5.78 -15.62
C SER A 148 -9.62 6.35 -16.82
N ASP A 149 -8.88 6.91 -17.79
CA ASP A 149 -9.43 7.34 -19.08
C ASP A 149 -10.09 6.18 -19.89
N LEU A 150 -9.95 4.92 -19.47
CA LEU A 150 -10.61 3.75 -20.05
C LEU A 150 -12.02 3.52 -19.49
N GLY A 151 -12.21 3.76 -18.20
CA GLY A 151 -13.44 3.43 -17.45
C GLY A 151 -14.32 4.63 -17.12
N MET A 152 -13.85 5.86 -17.34
CA MET A 152 -14.63 7.07 -17.12
C MET A 152 -14.40 8.13 -18.20
N ASN A 153 -15.26 9.15 -18.24
CA ASN A 153 -15.13 10.27 -19.16
C ASN A 153 -13.84 11.07 -18.89
N GLN A 154 -13.14 11.49 -19.96
CA GLN A 154 -11.84 12.15 -19.82
C GLN A 154 -11.93 13.59 -19.27
N GLN A 155 -13.09 14.24 -19.31
CA GLN A 155 -13.30 15.55 -18.68
C GLN A 155 -13.52 15.38 -17.18
N ASP A 156 -14.42 14.48 -16.79
CA ASP A 156 -14.67 14.13 -15.37
C ASP A 156 -13.37 13.70 -14.69
N LYS A 157 -12.57 12.86 -15.37
CA LYS A 157 -11.26 12.45 -14.88
C LYS A 157 -10.32 13.65 -14.68
N LYS A 158 -10.30 14.63 -15.57
CA LYS A 158 -9.45 15.84 -15.41
C LYS A 158 -9.88 16.69 -14.22
N ASP A 159 -11.17 16.73 -13.90
CA ASP A 159 -11.65 17.40 -12.70
C ASP A 159 -11.31 16.62 -11.43
N LEU A 160 -11.37 15.29 -11.46
CA LEU A 160 -10.85 14.46 -10.37
C LEU A 160 -9.34 14.62 -10.19
N VAL A 161 -8.55 14.70 -11.27
CA VAL A 161 -7.11 14.99 -11.17
C VAL A 161 -6.86 16.26 -10.36
N LYS A 162 -7.62 17.34 -10.58
CA LYS A 162 -7.49 18.59 -9.80
C LYS A 162 -7.81 18.38 -8.31
N ARG A 163 -8.85 17.60 -8.01
CA ARG A 163 -9.33 17.34 -6.64
C ARG A 163 -8.36 16.48 -5.81
N PHE A 164 -7.58 15.63 -6.48
CA PHE A 164 -6.63 14.70 -5.89
C PHE A 164 -5.17 15.13 -6.13
N ILE A 165 -4.92 16.43 -6.32
CA ILE A 165 -3.56 16.98 -6.23
C ILE A 165 -3.11 16.87 -4.77
N ASN A 166 -2.07 16.07 -4.52
CA ASN A 166 -1.62 15.70 -3.17
C ASN A 166 -0.10 15.91 -2.98
N PRO A 167 0.40 17.15 -3.09
CA PRO A 167 1.83 17.42 -3.26
C PRO A 167 2.67 16.98 -2.07
N ASP A 168 2.20 17.17 -0.84
CA ASP A 168 2.99 16.86 0.36
C ASP A 168 3.23 15.35 0.51
N LEU A 169 2.18 14.54 0.29
CA LEU A 169 2.24 13.08 0.42
C LEU A 169 2.96 12.46 -0.80
N CYS A 170 2.79 13.05 -1.98
CA CYS A 170 3.58 12.71 -3.17
C CYS A 170 5.07 12.99 -2.93
N LYS A 171 5.44 14.13 -2.32
CA LYS A 171 6.83 14.46 -2.01
C LYS A 171 7.48 13.45 -1.08
N ILE A 172 6.77 13.00 -0.04
CA ILE A 172 7.24 11.93 0.85
C ILE A 172 7.53 10.67 0.04
N THR A 173 6.66 10.30 -0.89
CA THR A 173 6.85 9.13 -1.75
C THR A 173 8.04 9.29 -2.70
N GLU A 174 8.15 10.44 -3.36
CA GLU A 174 9.24 10.77 -4.26
C GLU A 174 10.60 10.66 -3.58
N ASP A 175 10.70 11.18 -2.35
CA ASP A 175 11.94 11.15 -1.58
C ASP A 175 12.23 9.74 -1.07
N LEU A 176 11.32 9.18 -0.27
CA LEU A 176 11.59 7.97 0.50
C LEU A 176 11.65 6.71 -0.37
N ILE A 177 11.04 6.71 -1.57
CA ILE A 177 10.99 5.52 -2.43
C ILE A 177 11.88 5.67 -3.67
N LEU A 178 11.97 6.87 -4.25
CA LEU A 178 12.49 7.09 -5.61
C LEU A 178 13.74 7.98 -5.66
N ASP A 179 14.26 8.42 -4.52
CA ASP A 179 15.47 9.24 -4.44
C ASP A 179 16.43 8.78 -3.32
N GLU A 180 16.01 8.88 -2.06
CA GLU A 180 16.88 8.73 -0.91
C GLU A 180 17.60 7.38 -0.78
N PRO A 181 16.98 6.22 -1.09
CA PRO A 181 17.69 4.94 -1.03
C PRO A 181 18.90 4.84 -1.97
N TYR A 182 19.00 5.74 -2.95
CA TYR A 182 20.01 5.72 -4.02
C TYR A 182 21.05 6.84 -3.90
N ARG A 183 21.03 7.60 -2.79
CA ARG A 183 22.04 8.62 -2.45
C ARG A 183 22.33 8.65 -0.95
N PHE A 184 23.27 9.49 -0.54
CA PHE A 184 23.40 9.84 0.88
C PHE A 184 22.20 10.67 1.31
N SER A 185 21.55 10.28 2.41
CA SER A 185 20.41 10.97 3.03
C SER A 185 20.42 10.70 4.53
N ASP A 186 20.12 11.73 5.34
CA ASP A 186 20.00 11.60 6.79
C ASP A 186 18.77 10.77 7.21
N ASN A 187 17.80 10.61 6.31
CA ASN A 187 16.61 9.78 6.51
C ASN A 187 16.87 8.29 6.29
N ASN A 188 17.97 7.91 5.62
CA ASN A 188 18.29 6.50 5.45
C ASN A 188 18.70 5.92 6.80
N ASN A 189 18.11 4.78 7.17
CA ASN A 189 18.28 4.16 8.47
C ASN A 189 18.50 2.66 8.25
N TYR A 190 19.71 2.15 8.44
CA TYR A 190 19.99 0.73 8.26
C TYR A 190 21.21 0.32 9.09
N GLY A 191 21.36 -0.99 9.33
CA GLY A 191 22.47 -1.50 10.11
C GLY A 191 23.81 -1.39 9.37
N ALA A 192 24.89 -1.01 10.08
CA ALA A 192 26.23 -0.91 9.50
C ALA A 192 26.72 -2.22 8.84
N TYR A 193 26.14 -3.36 9.21
CA TYR A 193 26.45 -4.67 8.64
C TYR A 193 25.93 -4.88 7.20
N ILE A 194 25.07 -3.99 6.67
CA ILE A 194 24.63 -3.97 5.26
C ILE A 194 25.05 -2.70 4.52
N GLU A 195 26.06 -1.98 5.04
CA GLU A 195 26.59 -0.77 4.39
C GLU A 195 27.12 -1.04 2.97
N ASP A 196 27.66 -2.23 2.71
CA ASP A 196 28.10 -2.65 1.37
C ASP A 196 26.94 -2.70 0.36
N GLU A 197 25.76 -3.14 0.79
CA GLU A 197 24.56 -3.13 -0.06
C GLU A 197 24.06 -1.70 -0.29
N ALA A 198 24.08 -0.86 0.75
CA ALA A 198 23.69 0.56 0.62
C ALA A 198 24.65 1.33 -0.30
N GLU A 199 25.95 1.09 -0.20
CA GLU A 199 26.96 1.65 -1.11
C GLU A 199 26.72 1.20 -2.56
N ALA A 200 26.38 -0.08 -2.78
CA ALA A 200 26.05 -0.60 -4.11
C ALA A 200 24.82 0.11 -4.70
N LEU A 201 23.77 0.37 -3.90
CA LEU A 201 22.59 1.13 -4.36
C LEU A 201 22.94 2.57 -4.75
N ARG A 202 23.89 3.21 -4.05
CA ARG A 202 24.33 4.58 -4.33
C ARG A 202 25.25 4.72 -5.54
N THR A 203 25.86 3.63 -5.99
CA THR A 203 26.91 3.67 -7.03
C THR A 203 26.53 2.93 -8.31
N ASP A 204 25.47 2.12 -8.31
CA ASP A 204 24.99 1.40 -9.49
C ASP A 204 24.25 2.34 -10.47
N GLN A 205 24.97 2.78 -11.50
CA GLN A 205 24.45 3.67 -12.54
C GLN A 205 23.34 3.03 -13.39
N VAL A 206 23.33 1.70 -13.55
CA VAL A 206 22.28 1.01 -14.32
C VAL A 206 21.00 0.99 -13.50
N LEU A 207 21.11 0.71 -12.20
CA LEU A 207 19.98 0.81 -11.28
C LEU A 207 19.42 2.24 -11.25
N HIS A 208 20.27 3.25 -11.13
CA HIS A 208 19.86 4.66 -11.12
C HIS A 208 19.08 5.06 -12.38
N LEU A 209 19.49 4.56 -13.55
CA LEU A 209 18.76 4.80 -14.79
C LEU A 209 17.32 4.25 -14.72
N GLU A 210 17.15 3.01 -14.28
CA GLU A 210 15.82 2.40 -14.15
C GLU A 210 14.96 3.12 -13.10
N VAL A 211 15.55 3.50 -11.96
CA VAL A 211 14.86 4.28 -10.92
C VAL A 211 14.44 5.65 -11.46
N ALA A 212 15.31 6.33 -12.21
CA ALA A 212 14.98 7.62 -12.81
C ALA A 212 13.81 7.52 -13.81
N LEU A 213 13.74 6.44 -14.58
CA LEU A 213 12.61 6.16 -15.47
C LEU A 213 11.33 5.90 -14.67
N LEU A 214 11.37 5.13 -13.57
CA LEU A 214 10.21 4.91 -12.70
C LEU A 214 9.76 6.20 -12.00
N ARG A 215 10.73 7.03 -11.59
CA ARG A 215 10.47 8.35 -10.99
C ARG A 215 9.78 9.29 -11.95
N GLU A 216 10.20 9.35 -13.22
CA GLU A 216 9.50 10.11 -14.25
C GLU A 216 8.04 9.68 -14.36
N LYS A 217 7.77 8.36 -14.40
CA LYS A 217 6.41 7.84 -14.47
C LYS A 217 5.55 8.26 -13.28
N PHE A 218 6.09 8.19 -12.06
CA PHE A 218 5.39 8.64 -10.86
C PHE A 218 5.06 10.15 -10.92
N LEU A 219 6.00 10.97 -11.38
CA LEU A 219 5.84 12.42 -11.44
C LEU A 219 4.89 12.90 -12.54
N THR A 220 4.76 12.16 -13.65
CA THR A 220 4.11 12.67 -14.87
C THR A 220 2.85 11.93 -15.30
N ARG A 221 2.70 10.65 -14.91
CA ARG A 221 1.62 9.82 -15.44
C ARG A 221 0.39 9.83 -14.55
N THR A 222 -0.66 10.45 -15.04
CA THR A 222 -1.99 10.44 -14.42
C THR A 222 -2.84 9.29 -14.99
N GLU A 223 -2.58 8.03 -14.65
CA GLU A 223 -3.28 6.90 -15.29
C GLU A 223 -4.62 6.58 -14.62
N ALA A 224 -4.64 6.53 -13.29
CA ALA A 224 -5.83 6.24 -12.48
C ALA A 224 -5.69 6.90 -11.10
N LEU A 225 -6.79 6.99 -10.35
CA LEU A 225 -6.73 7.35 -8.93
C LEU A 225 -6.16 6.16 -8.17
N LEU A 226 -4.97 6.36 -7.61
CA LEU A 226 -4.29 5.37 -6.79
C LEU A 226 -4.76 5.46 -5.34
N HIS A 227 -4.62 4.35 -4.61
CA HIS A 227 -4.57 4.33 -3.15
C HIS A 227 -3.29 5.03 -2.65
N GLY A 228 -2.16 4.84 -3.32
CA GLY A 228 -0.92 5.56 -3.06
C GLY A 228 -0.02 4.92 -1.99
N ASP A 229 -0.55 4.20 -1.00
CA ASP A 229 0.27 3.39 -0.08
C ASP A 229 -0.30 1.99 0.22
N LEU A 230 -0.65 1.23 -0.83
CA LEU A 230 -1.33 -0.07 -0.72
C LEU A 230 -0.40 -1.22 -0.31
N HIS A 231 0.19 -1.13 0.87
CA HIS A 231 1.01 -2.19 1.46
C HIS A 231 0.20 -3.13 2.37
N THR A 232 0.77 -4.26 2.81
CA THR A 232 0.08 -5.22 3.71
C THR A 232 -0.25 -4.66 5.10
N GLY A 233 0.28 -3.47 5.46
CA GLY A 233 -0.16 -2.71 6.63
C GLY A 233 -1.46 -1.93 6.44
N SER A 234 -1.90 -1.74 5.20
CA SER A 234 -3.09 -0.94 4.82
C SER A 234 -4.23 -1.86 4.35
N ILE A 235 -4.19 -3.11 4.80
CA ILE A 235 -5.17 -4.13 4.44
C ILE A 235 -5.52 -4.94 5.68
N PHE A 236 -6.79 -4.92 6.05
CA PHE A 236 -7.39 -5.80 7.04
C PHE A 236 -7.86 -7.11 6.40
N VAL A 237 -7.67 -8.22 7.10
CA VAL A 237 -8.06 -9.55 6.63
C VAL A 237 -8.69 -10.40 7.73
N THR A 238 -9.63 -11.24 7.32
CA THR A 238 -9.95 -12.52 7.97
C THR A 238 -9.69 -13.63 6.96
N THR A 239 -9.96 -14.89 7.33
CA THR A 239 -9.90 -16.01 6.37
C THR A 239 -10.84 -15.82 5.18
N GLU A 240 -11.92 -15.04 5.33
CA GLU A 240 -13.00 -14.90 4.35
C GLU A 240 -13.22 -13.45 3.85
N SER A 241 -12.62 -12.45 4.50
CA SER A 241 -12.84 -11.03 4.19
C SER A 241 -11.53 -10.28 4.00
N THR A 242 -11.54 -9.25 3.15
CA THR A 242 -10.41 -8.36 2.90
C THR A 242 -10.93 -6.93 2.79
N LYS A 243 -10.34 -6.01 3.54
CA LYS A 243 -10.72 -4.60 3.59
C LYS A 243 -9.49 -3.71 3.42
N VAL A 244 -9.47 -2.90 2.37
CA VAL A 244 -8.43 -1.87 2.13
C VAL A 244 -8.77 -0.62 2.93
N ILE A 245 -7.77 0.00 3.54
CA ILE A 245 -7.90 1.19 4.38
C ILE A 245 -6.79 2.17 4.08
N ASP A 246 -6.92 3.41 4.55
CA ASP A 246 -5.84 4.40 4.58
C ASP A 246 -5.31 4.92 3.22
N PRO A 247 -6.18 5.31 2.26
CA PRO A 247 -5.76 5.91 1.00
C PRO A 247 -5.36 7.40 1.15
N GLU A 248 -4.67 7.80 2.21
CA GLU A 248 -4.30 9.22 2.44
C GLU A 248 -3.24 9.73 1.44
N PHE A 249 -2.52 8.81 0.80
CA PHE A 249 -1.58 9.08 -0.30
C PHE A 249 -2.24 9.11 -1.68
N ALA A 250 -3.56 9.03 -1.75
CA ALA A 250 -4.27 8.96 -3.01
C ALA A 250 -3.97 10.18 -3.90
N TYR A 251 -3.64 9.90 -5.15
CA TYR A 251 -3.45 10.87 -6.22
C TYR A 251 -3.59 10.17 -7.57
N TYR A 252 -3.68 10.94 -8.66
CA TYR A 252 -3.68 10.38 -10.00
C TYR A 252 -2.26 10.03 -10.46
N GLY A 253 -1.94 8.74 -10.44
CA GLY A 253 -0.59 8.22 -10.70
C GLY A 253 -0.56 7.00 -11.63
N PRO A 254 0.59 6.33 -11.78
CA PRO A 254 0.74 5.13 -12.59
C PRO A 254 0.17 3.90 -11.87
N MET A 255 -0.68 3.12 -12.56
CA MET A 255 -1.41 1.96 -11.99
C MET A 255 -0.48 0.93 -11.36
N GLY A 256 0.70 0.74 -11.96
CA GLY A 256 1.69 -0.21 -11.49
C GLY A 256 2.17 0.07 -10.06
N PHE A 257 2.04 1.30 -9.56
CA PHE A 257 2.51 1.68 -8.24
C PHE A 257 1.78 0.98 -7.09
N ASP A 258 0.44 0.89 -7.15
CA ASP A 258 -0.37 0.21 -6.13
C ASP A 258 -0.23 -1.31 -6.21
N ILE A 259 -0.29 -1.86 -7.42
CA ILE A 259 -0.11 -3.30 -7.65
C ILE A 259 1.28 -3.73 -7.15
N GLY A 260 2.29 -2.92 -7.47
CA GLY A 260 3.67 -3.13 -7.03
C GLY A 260 3.82 -3.01 -5.52
N ALA A 261 3.03 -2.18 -4.83
CA ALA A 261 3.04 -2.07 -3.38
C ALA A 261 2.59 -3.38 -2.70
N VAL A 262 1.52 -4.00 -3.19
CA VAL A 262 1.04 -5.29 -2.68
C VAL A 262 2.10 -6.38 -2.91
N ILE A 263 2.58 -6.50 -4.15
CA ILE A 263 3.60 -7.51 -4.52
C ILE A 263 4.88 -7.33 -3.71
N ALA A 264 5.41 -6.10 -3.61
CA ALA A 264 6.61 -5.80 -2.82
C ALA A 264 6.50 -6.28 -1.38
N ASN A 265 5.35 -6.05 -0.73
CA ASN A 265 5.17 -6.40 0.67
C ASN A 265 4.99 -7.91 0.88
N LEU A 266 4.43 -8.64 -0.09
CA LEU A 266 4.48 -10.10 -0.09
C LEU A 266 5.93 -10.61 -0.27
N LEU A 267 6.73 -9.96 -1.11
CA LEU A 267 8.14 -10.35 -1.30
C LEU A 267 9.02 -10.03 -0.10
N LEU A 268 8.74 -8.94 0.63
CA LEU A 268 9.39 -8.65 1.92
C LEU A 268 9.06 -9.76 2.94
N ASN A 269 7.79 -10.19 3.00
CA ASN A 269 7.38 -11.31 3.83
C ASN A 269 8.05 -12.63 3.39
N TYR A 270 8.19 -12.88 2.08
CA TYR A 270 8.91 -14.03 1.53
C TYR A 270 10.38 -14.07 1.99
N ALA A 271 11.06 -12.93 1.92
CA ALA A 271 12.47 -12.80 2.32
C ALA A 271 12.63 -13.08 3.82
N ALA A 272 11.70 -12.57 4.63
CA ALA A 272 11.66 -12.71 6.08
C ALA A 272 11.33 -14.12 6.60
N GLN A 273 10.79 -15.03 5.78
CA GLN A 273 10.29 -16.32 6.25
C GLN A 273 11.26 -17.17 7.11
N PRO A 274 12.59 -17.16 6.91
CA PRO A 274 13.49 -17.89 7.80
C PRO A 274 13.41 -17.45 9.27
N GLY A 275 12.98 -16.22 9.55
CA GLY A 275 12.75 -15.72 10.92
C GLY A 275 11.43 -16.18 11.54
N TRP A 276 10.49 -16.67 10.71
CA TRP A 276 9.11 -16.98 11.12
C TRP A 276 8.74 -18.45 10.95
N THR A 277 9.48 -19.19 10.11
CA THR A 277 9.17 -20.58 9.76
C THR A 277 10.36 -21.49 9.98
N SER A 278 10.21 -22.43 10.90
CA SER A 278 11.22 -23.43 11.23
C SER A 278 11.09 -24.70 10.38
N GLY A 279 12.23 -25.24 9.94
CA GLY A 279 12.30 -26.49 9.18
C GLY A 279 12.23 -26.29 7.67
N GLU A 280 13.13 -26.95 6.95
CA GLU A 280 13.37 -26.73 5.52
C GLU A 280 12.12 -26.93 4.65
N LYS A 281 11.36 -28.01 4.89
CA LYS A 281 10.14 -28.30 4.14
C LYS A 281 9.06 -27.23 4.36
N ALA A 282 8.79 -26.87 5.61
CA ALA A 282 7.79 -25.86 5.96
C ALA A 282 8.19 -24.48 5.42
N LEU A 283 9.47 -24.11 5.51
CA LEU A 283 10.01 -22.88 4.95
C LEU A 283 9.80 -22.82 3.44
N LYS A 284 10.09 -23.91 2.73
CA LYS A 284 9.87 -24.00 1.28
C LYS A 284 8.39 -23.85 0.94
N GLU A 285 7.50 -24.60 1.61
CA GLU A 285 6.05 -24.52 1.39
C GLU A 285 5.51 -23.11 1.64
N ARG A 286 5.99 -22.46 2.71
CA ARG A 286 5.58 -21.10 3.06
C ARG A 286 6.06 -20.07 2.06
N ARG A 287 7.33 -20.13 1.64
CA ARG A 287 7.89 -19.29 0.59
C ARG A 287 7.18 -19.49 -0.76
N ASP A 288 6.90 -20.73 -1.13
CA ASP A 288 6.15 -21.06 -2.35
C ASP A 288 4.73 -20.47 -2.30
N TRP A 289 4.04 -20.55 -1.16
CA TRP A 289 2.70 -19.98 -0.98
C TRP A 289 2.70 -18.44 -1.09
N VAL A 290 3.64 -17.75 -0.43
CA VAL A 290 3.73 -16.28 -0.47
C VAL A 290 4.02 -15.80 -1.90
N LEU A 291 4.96 -16.46 -2.58
CA LEU A 291 5.33 -16.12 -3.96
C LEU A 291 4.19 -16.39 -4.93
N GLU A 292 3.49 -17.52 -4.80
CA GLU A 292 2.32 -17.82 -5.63
C GLU A 292 1.19 -16.83 -5.36
N THR A 293 0.98 -16.41 -4.11
CA THR A 293 0.00 -15.36 -3.78
C THR A 293 0.33 -14.05 -4.50
N ALA A 294 1.60 -13.64 -4.53
CA ALA A 294 2.04 -12.43 -5.24
C ALA A 294 1.78 -12.52 -6.76
N ILE A 295 2.03 -13.69 -7.35
CA ILE A 295 1.74 -13.93 -8.77
C ILE A 295 0.23 -13.89 -9.02
N GLN A 296 -0.57 -14.53 -8.16
CA GLN A 296 -2.01 -14.57 -8.30
C GLN A 296 -2.66 -13.18 -8.15
N VAL A 297 -2.11 -12.28 -7.34
CA VAL A 297 -2.59 -10.88 -7.27
C VAL A 297 -2.61 -10.24 -8.67
N TRP A 298 -1.51 -10.35 -9.41
CA TRP A 298 -1.46 -9.85 -10.80
C TRP A 298 -2.42 -10.60 -11.71
N GLU A 299 -2.45 -11.94 -11.66
CA GLU A 299 -3.31 -12.72 -12.56
C GLU A 299 -4.80 -12.41 -12.34
N GLN A 300 -5.21 -12.18 -11.09
CA GLN A 300 -6.57 -11.76 -10.77
C GLN A 300 -6.83 -10.32 -11.22
N PHE A 301 -5.88 -9.41 -11.03
CA PHE A 301 -5.95 -8.05 -11.57
C PHE A 301 -6.11 -8.07 -13.09
N GLU A 302 -5.17 -8.67 -13.82
CA GLU A 302 -5.13 -8.67 -15.28
C GLU A 302 -6.41 -9.27 -15.87
N ARG A 303 -6.81 -10.45 -15.40
CA ARG A 303 -8.02 -11.13 -15.88
C ARG A 303 -9.27 -10.25 -15.69
N ARG A 304 -9.39 -9.57 -14.55
CA ARG A 304 -10.54 -8.74 -14.23
C ARG A 304 -10.50 -7.40 -14.96
N PHE A 305 -9.33 -6.79 -15.07
CA PHE A 305 -9.14 -5.53 -15.79
C PHE A 305 -9.44 -5.68 -17.28
N ARG A 306 -8.98 -6.77 -17.91
CA ARG A 306 -9.33 -7.12 -19.30
C ARG A 306 -10.84 -7.29 -19.47
N LYS A 307 -11.48 -8.03 -18.55
CA LYS A 307 -12.93 -8.20 -18.58
C LYS A 307 -13.67 -6.85 -18.49
N LEU A 308 -13.26 -5.98 -17.56
CA LEU A 308 -13.84 -4.64 -17.42
C LEU A 308 -13.63 -3.80 -18.68
N TRP A 309 -12.44 -3.88 -19.28
CA TRP A 309 -12.14 -3.21 -20.54
C TRP A 309 -13.07 -3.68 -21.65
N ASP A 310 -13.22 -4.98 -21.84
CA ASP A 310 -14.06 -5.56 -22.90
C ASP A 310 -15.55 -5.18 -22.72
N GLU A 311 -16.01 -5.08 -21.47
CA GLU A 311 -17.40 -4.79 -21.14
C GLU A 311 -17.74 -3.29 -21.13
N HIS A 312 -16.80 -2.44 -20.70
CA HIS A 312 -17.11 -1.05 -20.33
C HIS A 312 -16.34 0.03 -21.10
N VAL A 313 -15.30 -0.32 -21.87
CA VAL A 313 -14.53 0.72 -22.58
C VAL A 313 -15.42 1.45 -23.58
N THR A 314 -15.46 2.78 -23.49
CA THR A 314 -16.27 3.64 -24.38
C THR A 314 -15.46 4.26 -25.50
N ASP A 315 -14.16 4.46 -25.31
CA ASP A 315 -13.26 4.97 -26.34
C ASP A 315 -13.08 3.95 -27.47
N HIS A 316 -13.45 4.35 -28.69
CA HIS A 316 -13.31 3.54 -29.89
C HIS A 316 -11.85 3.17 -30.17
N MET A 317 -10.90 4.08 -29.94
CA MET A 317 -9.48 3.82 -30.18
C MET A 317 -8.93 2.76 -29.21
N ALA A 318 -9.43 2.75 -27.98
CA ALA A 318 -9.06 1.76 -26.97
C ALA A 318 -9.54 0.33 -27.30
N ARG A 319 -10.40 0.14 -28.31
CA ARG A 319 -10.81 -1.17 -28.84
C ARG A 319 -9.94 -1.68 -29.98
N THR A 320 -8.89 -0.94 -30.36
CA THR A 320 -7.96 -1.35 -31.41
C THR A 320 -7.27 -2.65 -31.01
N ALA A 321 -7.28 -3.64 -31.92
CA ALA A 321 -6.65 -4.94 -31.68
C ALA A 321 -5.18 -4.78 -31.27
N GLY A 322 -4.78 -5.50 -30.22
CA GLY A 322 -3.42 -5.46 -29.66
C GLY A 322 -3.15 -4.30 -28.68
N TYR A 323 -4.00 -3.27 -28.61
CA TYR A 323 -3.77 -2.16 -27.67
C TYR A 323 -3.89 -2.59 -26.22
N GLN A 324 -4.90 -3.41 -25.88
CA GLN A 324 -5.10 -3.94 -24.52
C GLN A 324 -3.87 -4.73 -24.02
N ASP A 325 -3.26 -5.55 -24.90
CA ASP A 325 -2.07 -6.35 -24.55
C ASP A 325 -0.86 -5.47 -24.30
N LEU A 326 -0.59 -4.51 -25.19
CA LEU A 326 0.53 -3.57 -25.01
C LEU A 326 0.34 -2.68 -23.78
N TYR A 327 -0.90 -2.28 -23.48
CA TYR A 327 -1.23 -1.51 -22.29
C TYR A 327 -0.92 -2.31 -21.03
N LEU A 328 -1.41 -3.55 -20.93
CA LEU A 328 -1.19 -4.38 -19.74
C LEU A 328 0.24 -4.88 -19.61
N GLN A 329 0.96 -5.08 -20.72
CA GLN A 329 2.40 -5.33 -20.69
C GLN A 329 3.13 -4.14 -20.05
N LYS A 330 2.82 -2.91 -20.46
CA LYS A 330 3.39 -1.70 -19.85
C LYS A 330 3.06 -1.63 -18.34
N VAL A 331 1.81 -1.88 -17.95
CA VAL A 331 1.41 -1.89 -16.53
C VAL A 331 2.17 -2.96 -15.75
N LEU A 332 2.39 -4.16 -16.31
CA LEU A 332 3.19 -5.23 -15.67
C LEU A 332 4.62 -4.77 -15.40
N GLN A 333 5.26 -4.17 -16.41
CA GLN A 333 6.63 -3.69 -16.29
C GLN A 333 6.73 -2.58 -15.23
N ASP A 334 5.79 -1.64 -15.22
CA ASP A 334 5.71 -0.60 -14.19
C ASP A 334 5.48 -1.21 -12.79
N THR A 335 4.59 -2.18 -12.66
CA THR A 335 4.32 -2.93 -11.42
C THR A 335 5.59 -3.55 -10.85
N ILE A 336 6.39 -4.21 -11.68
CA ILE A 336 7.58 -4.91 -11.25
C ILE A 336 8.68 -3.93 -10.85
N GLY A 337 8.86 -2.85 -11.62
CA GLY A 337 9.80 -1.79 -11.28
C GLY A 337 9.46 -1.12 -9.94
N PHE A 338 8.21 -0.70 -9.75
CA PHE A 338 7.77 -0.10 -8.49
C PHE A 338 7.79 -1.08 -7.33
N ALA A 339 7.51 -2.37 -7.56
CA ALA A 339 7.69 -3.40 -6.54
C ALA A 339 9.15 -3.45 -6.07
N GLY A 340 10.10 -3.42 -7.00
CA GLY A 340 11.53 -3.38 -6.70
C GLY A 340 11.93 -2.18 -5.85
N CYS A 341 11.53 -0.96 -6.23
CA CYS A 341 11.79 0.26 -5.45
C CYS A 341 11.17 0.19 -4.04
N LYS A 342 9.95 -0.34 -3.92
CA LYS A 342 9.26 -0.49 -2.63
C LYS A 342 9.89 -1.58 -1.75
N VAL A 343 10.48 -2.63 -2.31
CA VAL A 343 11.29 -3.59 -1.55
C VAL A 343 12.55 -2.89 -1.03
N ILE A 344 13.32 -2.22 -1.90
CA ILE A 344 14.57 -1.54 -1.54
C ILE A 344 14.36 -0.52 -0.43
N ARG A 345 13.37 0.37 -0.60
CA ARG A 345 13.14 1.46 0.37
C ARG A 345 12.78 0.97 1.77
N ARG A 346 12.16 -0.20 1.89
CA ARG A 346 11.76 -0.77 3.19
C ARG A 346 12.93 -1.34 3.99
N ILE A 347 14.11 -1.47 3.36
CA ILE A 347 15.35 -1.92 4.02
C ILE A 347 16.28 -0.75 4.34
N ILE A 348 16.30 0.29 3.49
CA ILE A 348 17.32 1.36 3.53
C ILE A 348 16.77 2.71 4.01
N SER A 349 15.52 3.05 3.68
CA SER A 349 14.94 4.37 3.96
C SER A 349 14.26 4.42 5.33
N LEU A 350 13.78 5.59 5.72
CA LEU A 350 13.25 5.90 7.05
C LEU A 350 12.23 4.90 7.63
N SER A 351 11.31 4.39 6.79
CA SER A 351 10.17 3.59 7.26
C SER A 351 10.30 2.13 6.82
N HIS A 352 10.62 1.27 7.79
CA HIS A 352 10.88 -0.16 7.62
C HIS A 352 9.59 -0.99 7.65
N VAL A 353 9.72 -2.33 7.67
CA VAL A 353 8.61 -3.27 7.83
C VAL A 353 8.84 -4.23 8.99
N ALA A 354 7.77 -4.47 9.76
CA ALA A 354 7.79 -5.40 10.88
C ALA A 354 8.20 -6.83 10.48
N ASP A 355 7.92 -7.25 9.24
CA ASP A 355 8.29 -8.57 8.72
C ASP A 355 9.77 -8.89 8.94
N ILE A 356 10.65 -7.90 8.81
CA ILE A 356 12.09 -8.07 8.94
C ILE A 356 12.60 -7.47 10.25
N ASP A 357 12.12 -6.30 10.64
CA ASP A 357 12.65 -5.59 11.80
C ASP A 357 12.42 -6.31 13.13
N THR A 358 11.36 -7.11 13.21
CA THR A 358 11.00 -7.83 14.44
C THR A 358 11.59 -9.25 14.51
N ILE A 359 12.42 -9.64 13.51
CA ILE A 359 13.17 -10.90 13.57
C ILE A 359 14.19 -10.82 14.72
N ALA A 360 14.11 -11.79 15.64
CA ALA A 360 14.91 -11.77 16.87
C ALA A 360 16.39 -12.12 16.65
N ASP A 361 16.70 -13.02 15.71
CA ASP A 361 18.07 -13.44 15.41
C ASP A 361 18.72 -12.44 14.42
N PRO A 362 19.80 -11.72 14.83
CA PRO A 362 20.44 -10.72 13.97
C PRO A 362 21.00 -11.28 12.65
N ALA A 363 21.50 -12.52 12.65
CA ALA A 363 22.05 -13.13 11.43
C ALA A 363 20.93 -13.49 10.44
N ILE A 364 19.78 -13.94 10.95
CA ILE A 364 18.59 -14.19 10.13
C ILE A 364 18.02 -12.87 9.60
N LYS A 365 18.00 -11.82 10.43
CA LYS A 365 17.57 -10.48 10.01
C LYS A 365 18.43 -9.95 8.86
N GLU A 366 19.75 -9.96 9.03
CA GLU A 366 20.70 -9.53 7.98
C GLU A 366 20.49 -10.33 6.69
N ALA A 367 20.36 -11.66 6.79
CA ALA A 367 20.10 -12.49 5.61
C ALA A 367 18.77 -12.12 4.93
N ALA A 368 17.71 -11.84 5.69
CA ALA A 368 16.43 -11.39 5.12
C ALA A 368 16.56 -10.04 4.39
N GLU A 369 17.27 -9.08 4.98
CA GLU A 369 17.53 -7.76 4.39
C GLU A 369 18.31 -7.87 3.07
N ARG A 370 19.42 -8.62 3.07
CA ARG A 370 20.23 -8.84 1.87
C ARG A 370 19.45 -9.55 0.76
N LEU A 371 18.62 -10.54 1.12
CA LEU A 371 17.75 -11.20 0.14
C LEU A 371 16.73 -10.23 -0.44
N ALA A 372 16.07 -9.43 0.40
CA ALA A 372 15.13 -8.42 -0.03
C ALA A 372 15.79 -7.43 -1.00
N LEU A 373 16.97 -6.92 -0.67
CA LEU A 373 17.73 -6.00 -1.55
C LEU A 373 18.12 -6.66 -2.88
N SER A 374 18.55 -7.92 -2.86
CA SER A 374 18.87 -8.68 -4.07
C SER A 374 17.64 -8.86 -4.99
N ILE A 375 16.49 -9.22 -4.40
CA ILE A 375 15.21 -9.29 -5.12
C ILE A 375 14.85 -7.90 -5.67
N GLY A 376 14.84 -6.88 -4.82
CA GLY A 376 14.47 -5.50 -5.19
C GLY A 376 15.29 -4.97 -6.36
N LYS A 377 16.63 -5.07 -6.29
CA LYS A 377 17.53 -4.69 -7.39
C LYS A 377 17.21 -5.45 -8.67
N SER A 378 17.00 -6.77 -8.58
CA SER A 378 16.70 -7.60 -9.75
C SER A 378 15.38 -7.21 -10.42
N LEU A 379 14.36 -6.86 -9.63
CA LEU A 379 13.07 -6.40 -10.17
C LEU A 379 13.22 -5.05 -10.88
N VAL A 380 13.91 -4.08 -10.27
CA VAL A 380 14.16 -2.77 -10.89
C VAL A 380 14.96 -2.94 -12.19
N LEU A 381 16.04 -3.72 -12.19
CA LEU A 381 16.90 -3.88 -13.36
C LEU A 381 16.24 -4.61 -14.53
N ARG A 382 15.37 -5.58 -14.23
CA ARG A 382 14.77 -6.45 -15.26
C ARG A 382 13.35 -6.05 -15.66
N ASN A 383 12.74 -5.06 -15.02
CA ASN A 383 11.32 -4.74 -15.17
C ASN A 383 10.85 -4.65 -16.63
N ARG A 384 11.63 -3.98 -17.49
CA ARG A 384 11.27 -3.71 -18.90
C ARG A 384 11.39 -4.94 -19.82
N GLU A 385 12.03 -6.00 -19.36
CA GLU A 385 12.21 -7.26 -20.10
C GLU A 385 11.09 -8.26 -19.84
N LEU A 386 10.21 -8.00 -18.86
CA LEU A 386 9.17 -8.95 -18.50
C LEU A 386 8.05 -8.97 -19.53
N HIS A 387 7.61 -10.18 -19.85
CA HIS A 387 6.48 -10.47 -20.72
C HIS A 387 5.36 -11.22 -19.99
N SER A 388 5.66 -11.83 -18.84
CA SER A 388 4.68 -12.52 -18.00
C SER A 388 5.00 -12.35 -16.52
N ILE A 389 3.96 -12.26 -15.69
CA ILE A 389 4.14 -12.27 -14.23
C ILE A 389 4.84 -13.53 -13.73
N ARG A 390 4.75 -14.65 -14.46
CA ARG A 390 5.37 -15.91 -14.03
C ARG A 390 6.91 -15.80 -13.99
N GLU A 391 7.50 -14.88 -14.76
CA GLU A 391 8.94 -14.56 -14.71
C GLU A 391 9.37 -13.92 -13.37
N LEU A 392 8.44 -13.30 -12.62
CA LEU A 392 8.70 -12.85 -11.23
C LEU A 392 9.18 -14.01 -10.36
N GLY A 393 8.57 -15.19 -10.52
CA GLY A 393 8.93 -16.37 -9.75
C GLY A 393 10.37 -16.81 -10.02
N ASP A 394 10.82 -16.70 -11.25
CA ASP A 394 12.18 -17.07 -11.64
C ASP A 394 13.20 -16.07 -11.13
N ILE A 395 12.89 -14.77 -11.15
CA ILE A 395 13.71 -13.72 -10.55
C ILE A 395 13.92 -13.98 -9.06
N VAL A 396 12.83 -14.18 -8.32
CA VAL A 396 12.86 -14.38 -6.87
C VAL A 396 13.63 -15.66 -6.51
N ARG A 397 13.35 -16.78 -7.19
CA ARG A 397 14.07 -18.05 -6.94
C ARG A 397 15.55 -17.96 -7.27
N THR A 398 15.93 -17.23 -8.32
CA THR A 398 17.34 -17.01 -8.68
C THR A 398 18.06 -16.22 -7.60
N ALA A 399 17.45 -15.13 -7.11
CA ALA A 399 18.00 -14.34 -6.01
C ALA A 399 18.17 -15.18 -4.73
N THR A 400 17.16 -15.98 -4.37
CA THR A 400 17.20 -16.89 -3.23
C THR A 400 18.33 -17.93 -3.36
N ALA A 401 18.49 -18.54 -4.54
CA ALA A 401 19.52 -19.55 -4.77
C ALA A 401 20.95 -18.97 -4.77
N ALA A 402 21.12 -17.72 -5.22
CA ALA A 402 22.41 -17.03 -5.19
C ALA A 402 22.88 -16.78 -3.75
N GLN A 403 21.95 -16.40 -2.85
CA GLN A 403 22.25 -16.20 -1.44
C GLN A 403 22.72 -17.49 -0.74
N THR A 404 22.08 -18.64 -1.03
CA THR A 404 22.46 -19.93 -0.42
C THR A 404 23.83 -20.42 -0.86
N LYS A 405 24.37 -19.95 -1.99
CA LYS A 405 25.71 -20.33 -2.48
C LYS A 405 26.83 -19.41 -1.97
N GLY A 406 26.49 -18.24 -1.43
CA GLY A 406 27.43 -17.26 -0.88
C GLY A 406 27.62 -17.33 0.64
N ALA A 407 26.81 -18.13 1.34
CA ALA A 407 26.98 -18.53 2.74
C ALA A 407 27.75 -19.85 2.82
#